data_AF-A0A328SDH3-F1
#
_entry.id   AF-A0A328SDH3-F1
#
_cell.length_a   1.000
_cell.length_b   1.000
_cell.length_c   1.000
_cell.angle_alpha   90.00
_cell.angle_beta   90.00
_cell.angle_gamma   90.00
#
_symmetry.space_group_name_H-M   'P 1'
#
loop_
_entity.id
_entity.type
_entity.pdbx_description
1 polymer ?
#
loop_
_entity_poly.entity_id
_entity_poly.type
_entity_poly.pdbx_seq_one_letter_code
_entity_poly.pdbx_strand_id
1 'polypeptide(L)'
;IKQQLCIISLRRTIYTKLKRYTRRNKFTDEEIEKIYKNAKEFTEIFHEKSYNLAKEKFEQYINKYDEIPEVLQQFMNKHVINFIDRYLLYLKDSKIEKTSNKLDNYYRNTDPEIIKNVTKLEMEY
;
A
#
# COMPACT_ATOMS: atom_id res chain seq x y z
N ILE A 1 5.70 -11.95 -19.81
CA ILE A 1 5.04 -10.64 -19.53
C ILE A 1 5.47 -10.18 -18.13
N LYS A 2 6.26 -9.11 -18.00
CA LYS A 2 6.57 -8.52 -16.69
C LYS A 2 5.38 -7.61 -16.31
N GLN A 3 4.49 -8.09 -15.46
CA GLN A 3 3.28 -7.37 -15.07
C GLN A 3 3.56 -6.46 -13.86
N GLN A 4 3.18 -5.18 -13.96
CA GLN A 4 3.17 -4.23 -12.83
C GLN A 4 2.18 -4.72 -11.77
N LEU A 5 2.62 -4.76 -10.51
CA LEU A 5 1.76 -5.07 -9.38
C LEU A 5 1.07 -3.80 -8.87
N CYS A 6 -0.22 -3.89 -8.54
CA CYS A 6 -1.01 -2.75 -8.11
C CYS A 6 -0.66 -2.29 -6.68
N ILE A 7 -0.16 -1.06 -6.56
CA ILE A 7 0.19 -0.45 -5.27
C ILE A 7 -1.05 -0.16 -4.42
N ILE A 8 -2.16 0.19 -5.06
CA ILE A 8 -3.43 0.46 -4.36
C ILE A 8 -3.92 -0.82 -3.66
N SER A 9 -3.87 -1.95 -4.36
CA SER A 9 -4.25 -3.26 -3.79
C SER A 9 -3.29 -3.70 -2.69
N LEU A 10 -1.98 -3.45 -2.86
CA LEU A 10 -0.97 -3.66 -1.83
C LEU A 10 -1.32 -2.91 -0.55
N ARG A 11 -1.52 -1.59 -0.65
CA ARG A 11 -1.86 -0.70 0.47
C ARG A 11 -3.11 -1.19 1.20
N ARG A 12 -4.19 -1.47 0.47
CA ARG A 12 -5.44 -1.99 1.05
C ARG A 12 -5.25 -3.30 1.81
N THR A 13 -4.46 -4.21 1.25
CA THR A 13 -4.20 -5.52 1.86
C THR A 13 -3.44 -5.35 3.17
N ILE A 14 -2.42 -4.49 3.19
CA ILE A 14 -1.63 -4.18 4.39
C ILE A 14 -2.54 -3.63 5.49
N TYR A 15 -3.27 -2.54 5.23
CA TYR A 15 -4.12 -1.93 6.26
C TYR A 15 -5.23 -2.85 6.76
N THR A 16 -5.77 -3.72 5.90
CA THR A 16 -6.75 -4.74 6.30
C THR A 16 -6.14 -5.77 7.25
N LYS A 17 -4.91 -6.24 6.96
CA LYS A 17 -4.19 -7.16 7.84
C LYS A 17 -3.81 -6.51 9.16
N LEU A 18 -3.32 -5.27 9.14
CA LEU A 18 -3.00 -4.50 10.35
C LEU A 18 -4.21 -4.35 11.25
N LYS A 19 -5.36 -3.92 10.70
CA LYS A 19 -6.61 -3.78 11.47
C LYS A 19 -7.05 -5.09 12.13
N ARG A 20 -6.85 -6.23 11.46
CA ARG A 20 -7.16 -7.55 12.05
C ARG A 20 -6.15 -7.95 13.12
N TYR A 21 -4.87 -7.63 12.91
CA TYR A 21 -3.78 -7.94 13.83
C TYR A 21 -3.90 -7.15 15.14
N THR A 22 -4.13 -5.84 15.06
CA THR A 22 -4.28 -5.00 16.25
C THR A 22 -5.50 -5.36 17.09
N ARG A 23 -6.62 -5.68 16.43
CA ARG A 23 -7.85 -6.16 17.12
C ARG A 23 -7.66 -7.49 17.86
N ARG A 24 -6.83 -8.40 17.34
CA ARG A 24 -6.61 -9.71 17.95
C ARG A 24 -5.68 -9.66 19.16
N ASN A 25 -4.65 -8.82 19.09
CA ASN A 25 -3.57 -8.81 20.08
C ASN A 25 -3.77 -7.78 21.22
N LYS A 26 -4.85 -7.00 21.21
CA LYS A 26 -5.18 -6.03 22.27
C LYS A 26 -4.02 -5.09 22.65
N PHE A 27 -3.36 -4.53 21.63
CA PHE A 27 -2.32 -3.52 21.84
C PHE A 27 -2.87 -2.24 22.47
N THR A 28 -1.97 -1.51 23.12
CA THR A 28 -2.20 -0.12 23.54
C THR A 28 -2.28 0.83 22.35
N ASP A 29 -2.87 2.00 22.55
CA ASP A 29 -2.99 3.00 21.48
C ASP A 29 -1.63 3.46 20.95
N GLU A 30 -0.62 3.58 21.81
CA GLU A 30 0.75 3.94 21.41
C GLU A 30 1.42 2.89 20.51
N GLU A 31 1.22 1.61 20.81
CA GLU A 31 1.73 0.51 20.00
C GLU A 31 1.03 0.45 18.64
N ILE A 32 -0.29 0.67 18.64
CA ILE A 32 -1.07 0.77 17.41
C ILE A 32 -0.54 1.92 16.55
N GLU A 33 -0.33 3.10 17.15
CA GLU A 33 0.20 4.26 16.43
C GLU A 33 1.57 3.96 15.80
N LYS A 34 2.49 3.34 16.56
CA LYS A 34 3.81 2.93 16.04
C LYS A 34 3.69 1.99 14.84
N ILE A 35 2.80 0.99 14.91
CA ILE A 35 2.58 0.04 13.81
C ILE A 35 2.07 0.75 12.56
N TYR A 36 1.08 1.64 12.72
CA TYR A 36 0.50 2.37 11.60
C TYR A 36 1.46 3.41 11.00
N LYS A 37 2.31 4.04 11.84
CA LYS A 37 3.38 4.92 11.39
C LYS A 37 4.39 4.17 10.52
N ASN A 38 4.86 3.01 10.98
CA ASN A 38 5.78 2.18 10.21
C ASN A 38 5.16 1.72 8.87
N ALA A 39 3.88 1.35 8.88
CA ALA A 39 3.15 1.02 7.65
C ALA A 39 3.05 2.21 6.69
N LYS A 40 2.88 3.43 7.22
CA LYS A 40 2.83 4.66 6.43
C LYS A 40 4.19 4.93 5.77
N GLU A 41 5.27 4.88 6.54
CA GLU A 41 6.66 5.03 6.04
C GLU A 41 6.94 4.05 4.88
N PHE A 42 6.53 2.78 5.02
CA PHE A 42 6.63 1.81 3.94
C PHE A 42 5.85 2.25 2.69
N THR A 43 4.61 2.73 2.84
CA THR A 43 3.79 3.13 1.69
C THR A 43 4.28 4.41 1.01
N GLU A 44 5.00 5.28 1.71
CA GLU A 44 5.58 6.51 1.16
C GLU A 44 6.65 6.23 0.11
N ILE A 45 7.34 5.09 0.19
CA ILE A 45 8.30 4.63 -0.83
C ILE A 45 7.69 4.63 -2.24
N PHE A 46 6.42 4.25 -2.36
CA PHE A 46 5.70 4.21 -3.64
C PHE A 46 5.14 5.57 -4.09
N HIS A 47 5.40 6.64 -3.34
CA HIS A 47 5.03 8.01 -3.72
C HIS A 47 6.22 8.77 -4.31
N GLU A 48 7.40 8.16 -4.33
CA GLU A 48 8.60 8.75 -4.91
C GLU A 48 8.48 9.01 -6.41
N LYS A 49 9.31 9.94 -6.88
CA LYS A 49 9.34 10.38 -8.29
C LYS A 49 10.29 9.55 -9.15
N SER A 50 11.28 8.91 -8.56
CA SER A 50 12.34 8.19 -9.25
C SER A 50 12.42 6.75 -8.79
N TYR A 51 12.58 5.82 -9.73
CA TYR A 51 12.77 4.40 -9.44
C TYR A 51 13.98 4.17 -8.52
N ASN A 52 15.11 4.81 -8.80
CA ASN A 52 16.34 4.62 -8.02
C ASN A 52 16.15 5.10 -6.58
N LEU A 53 15.52 6.27 -6.40
CA LEU A 53 15.25 6.83 -5.09
C LEU A 53 14.26 5.96 -4.29
N ALA A 54 13.21 5.45 -4.95
CA ALA A 54 12.27 4.52 -4.33
C ALA A 54 12.96 3.22 -3.90
N LYS A 55 13.85 2.69 -4.75
CA LYS A 55 14.60 1.48 -4.45
C LYS A 55 15.57 1.69 -3.28
N GLU A 56 16.30 2.80 -3.27
CA GLU A 56 17.20 3.16 -2.18
C GLU A 56 16.45 3.30 -0.85
N LYS A 57 15.31 4.01 -0.84
CA LYS A 57 14.45 4.12 0.36
C LYS A 57 13.92 2.76 0.82
N PHE A 58 13.59 1.87 -0.12
CA PHE A 58 13.20 0.51 0.22
C PHE A 58 14.34 -0.28 0.86
N GLU A 59 15.56 -0.19 0.33
CA GLU A 59 16.74 -0.84 0.90
C GLU A 59 17.05 -0.29 2.30
N GLN A 60 16.99 1.03 2.49
CA GLN A 60 17.13 1.66 3.81
C GLN A 60 16.07 1.20 4.81
N TYR A 61 14.82 1.05 4.36
CA TYR A 61 13.73 0.55 5.19
C TYR A 61 13.94 -0.93 5.57
N ILE A 62 14.38 -1.78 4.62
CA ILE A 62 14.69 -3.19 4.88
C ILE A 62 15.95 -3.34 5.74
N ASN A 63 16.92 -2.44 5.69
CA ASN A 63 18.08 -2.49 6.58
C ASN A 63 17.71 -2.33 8.07
N LYS A 64 16.53 -1.76 8.36
CA LYS A 64 15.96 -1.66 9.71
C LYS A 64 14.92 -2.75 9.97
N TYR A 65 15.07 -3.92 9.34
CA TYR A 65 14.07 -4.99 9.35
C TYR A 65 13.58 -5.36 10.76
N ASP A 66 14.49 -5.43 11.72
CA ASP A 66 14.20 -5.84 13.10
C ASP A 66 13.32 -4.84 13.86
N GLU A 67 13.31 -3.57 13.43
CA GLU A 67 12.46 -2.51 14.01
C GLU A 67 11.02 -2.53 13.44
N ILE A 68 10.79 -3.31 12.38
CA ILE A 68 9.51 -3.37 11.69
C ILE A 68 8.55 -4.26 12.49
N PRO A 69 7.27 -3.88 12.66
CA PRO A 69 6.26 -4.75 13.26
C PRO A 69 6.17 -6.13 12.58
N GLU A 70 6.10 -7.19 13.38
CA GLU A 70 6.10 -8.58 12.91
C GLU A 70 5.06 -8.85 11.80
N VAL A 71 3.85 -8.28 11.95
CA VAL A 71 2.78 -8.39 10.95
C VAL A 71 3.18 -7.85 9.56
N LEU A 72 4.00 -6.79 9.52
CA LEU A 72 4.53 -6.22 8.29
C LEU A 72 5.71 -7.04 7.77
N GLN A 73 6.61 -7.50 8.65
CA GLN A 73 7.70 -8.41 8.30
C GLN A 73 7.20 -9.65 7.55
N GLN A 74 6.23 -10.37 8.13
CA GLN A 74 5.61 -11.54 7.53
C GLN A 74 4.98 -11.24 6.17
N PHE A 75 4.33 -10.08 6.05
CA PHE A 75 3.72 -9.65 4.80
C PHE A 75 4.76 -9.36 3.72
N MET A 76 5.82 -8.63 4.07
CA MET A 76 6.86 -8.23 3.13
C MET A 76 7.68 -9.40 2.61
N ASN A 77 8.07 -10.33 3.49
CA ASN A 77 8.79 -11.54 3.08
C ASN A 77 8.01 -12.31 2.01
N LYS A 78 6.69 -12.40 2.18
CA LYS A 78 5.85 -13.17 1.28
C LYS A 78 5.51 -12.44 -0.02
N HIS A 79 5.32 -11.12 0.03
CA HIS A 79 4.66 -10.39 -1.06
C HIS A 79 5.45 -9.22 -1.63
N VAL A 80 6.44 -8.67 -0.92
CA VAL A 80 7.08 -7.40 -1.29
C VAL A 80 8.54 -7.60 -1.71
N ILE A 81 9.35 -8.23 -0.86
CA ILE A 81 10.82 -8.27 -1.04
C ILE A 81 11.21 -8.82 -2.42
N ASN A 82 10.67 -9.98 -2.78
CA ASN A 82 10.97 -10.63 -4.06
C ASN A 82 10.33 -9.95 -5.28
N PHE A 83 9.39 -9.02 -5.06
CA PHE A 83 8.59 -8.42 -6.12
C PHE A 83 8.67 -6.89 -6.17
N ILE A 84 9.58 -6.26 -5.42
CA ILE A 84 9.67 -4.81 -5.31
C ILE A 84 9.84 -4.14 -6.68
N ASP A 85 10.66 -4.72 -7.56
CA ASP A 85 10.85 -4.24 -8.93
C ASP A 85 9.56 -4.22 -9.75
N ARG A 86 8.62 -5.14 -9.48
CA ARG A 86 7.31 -5.17 -10.14
C ARG A 86 6.35 -4.13 -9.58
N TYR A 87 6.54 -3.70 -8.32
CA TYR A 87 5.79 -2.60 -7.74
C TYR A 87 6.31 -1.23 -8.20
N LEU A 88 7.61 -1.12 -8.50
CA LEU A 88 8.24 0.14 -8.91
C LEU A 88 8.34 0.31 -10.44
N LEU A 89 7.83 -0.63 -11.25
CA LEU A 89 7.98 -0.60 -12.71
C LEU A 89 7.33 0.64 -13.34
N TYR A 90 6.23 1.16 -12.78
CA TYR A 90 5.59 2.42 -13.17
C TYR A 90 6.50 3.66 -13.05
N LEU A 91 7.57 3.60 -12.25
CA LEU A 91 8.56 4.68 -12.16
C LEU A 91 9.60 4.64 -13.28
N LYS A 92 9.74 3.50 -13.97
CA LYS A 92 10.66 3.32 -15.10
C LYS A 92 10.02 3.70 -16.43
N ASP A 93 8.71 3.55 -16.55
CA ASP A 93 7.97 3.80 -17.78
C ASP A 93 6.69 4.57 -17.47
N SER A 94 6.60 5.80 -18.01
CA SER A 94 5.44 6.68 -17.84
C SER A 94 4.15 6.13 -18.47
N LYS A 95 4.24 5.14 -19.36
CA LYS A 95 3.09 4.45 -19.95
C LYS A 95 2.49 3.41 -19.00
N ILE A 96 3.22 3.01 -17.96
CA ILE A 96 2.74 2.06 -16.95
C ILE A 96 2.12 2.85 -15.82
N GLU A 97 0.82 2.66 -15.61
CA GLU A 97 0.10 3.33 -14.53
C GLU A 97 0.42 2.68 -13.16
N LYS A 98 0.30 3.47 -12.08
CA LYS A 98 0.44 3.01 -10.68
C LYS A 98 -0.52 1.89 -10.28
N THR A 99 -1.58 1.69 -11.07
CA THR A 99 -2.65 0.74 -10.84
C THR A 99 -2.72 -0.24 -12.01
N SER A 100 -2.85 -1.53 -11.71
CA SER A 100 -3.05 -2.55 -12.75
C SER A 100 -4.51 -2.65 -13.22
N ASN A 101 -5.44 -1.88 -12.64
CA ASN A 101 -6.88 -2.14 -12.79
C ASN A 101 -7.62 -0.93 -13.38
N LYS A 102 -7.45 -0.71 -14.69
CA LYS A 102 -8.21 0.29 -15.46
C LYS A 102 -9.72 0.06 -15.33
N LEU A 103 -10.14 -1.21 -15.28
CA LEU A 103 -11.54 -1.60 -15.20
C LEU A 103 -12.15 -1.27 -13.82
N ASP A 104 -11.51 -1.66 -12.72
CA ASP A 104 -12.00 -1.30 -11.37
C ASP A 104 -12.06 0.22 -11.15
N ASN A 105 -11.11 0.97 -11.70
CA ASN A 105 -11.11 2.43 -11.56
C ASN A 105 -12.22 3.07 -12.41
N TYR A 106 -12.44 2.56 -13.62
CA TYR A 106 -13.58 2.94 -14.46
C TYR A 106 -14.89 2.67 -13.72
N TYR A 107 -15.11 1.42 -13.28
CA TYR A 107 -16.34 1.04 -12.58
C TYR A 107 -16.53 1.81 -11.26
N ARG A 108 -15.49 2.10 -10.48
CA ARG A 108 -15.66 2.95 -9.29
C ARG A 108 -16.19 4.35 -9.58
N ASN A 109 -15.87 4.89 -10.74
CA ASN A 109 -16.26 6.24 -11.13
C ASN A 109 -17.54 6.27 -11.97
N THR A 110 -17.98 5.13 -12.51
CA THR A 110 -19.16 5.03 -13.38
C THR A 110 -20.28 4.16 -12.81
N ASP A 111 -20.04 3.40 -11.74
CA ASP A 111 -21.05 2.57 -11.09
C ASP A 111 -22.05 3.45 -10.32
N PRO A 112 -23.34 3.42 -10.69
CA PRO A 112 -24.37 4.24 -10.07
C PRO A 112 -24.52 4.03 -8.56
N GLU A 113 -24.30 2.82 -8.04
CA GLU A 113 -24.39 2.56 -6.60
C GLU A 113 -23.26 3.24 -5.83
N ILE A 114 -22.05 3.22 -6.41
CA ILE A 114 -20.87 3.84 -5.80
C ILE A 114 -21.02 5.36 -5.84
N ILE A 115 -21.43 5.93 -6.97
CA ILE A 115 -21.70 7.37 -7.11
C ILE A 115 -22.74 7.83 -6.10
N LYS A 116 -23.88 7.12 -6.00
CA LYS A 116 -24.96 7.45 -5.07
C LYS A 116 -24.51 7.45 -3.60
N ASN A 117 -23.62 6.53 -3.22
CA ASN A 117 -23.06 6.48 -1.87
C ASN A 117 -22.12 7.65 -1.57
N VAL A 118 -21.31 8.07 -2.56
CA VAL A 118 -20.42 9.25 -2.42
C VAL A 118 -21.24 10.53 -2.30
N THR A 119 -22.23 10.75 -3.16
CA THR A 119 -23.07 11.95 -3.12
C THR A 119 -23.87 12.07 -1.81
N LYS A 120 -24.35 10.95 -1.25
CA LYS A 120 -25.01 10.96 0.06
C LYS A 120 -24.08 11.43 1.18
N LEU A 121 -22.84 10.97 1.19
CA LEU A 121 -21.85 11.37 2.19
C LEU A 121 -21.49 12.86 2.10
N GLU A 122 -21.49 13.45 0.90
CA GLU A 122 -21.20 14.88 0.70
C GLU A 122 -22.37 15.80 1.07
N MET A 123 -23.62 15.31 1.05
CA MET A 123 -24.81 16.09 1.45
C MET A 123 -25.14 16.01 2.95
N GLU A 124 -24.43 15.17 3.72
CA GLU A 124 -24.60 15.03 5.17
C GLU A 124 -23.59 15.88 5.99
N TYR A 125 -22.76 16.70 5.33
CA TYR A 125 -21.83 17.66 5.94
C TYR A 125 -22.26 19.11 5.77
#